data_AF-A0A2M7MAE9-F1
#
_entry.id   AF-A0A2M7MAE9-F1
#
_cell.length_a   1.000
_cell.length_b   1.000
_cell.length_c   1.000
_cell.angle_alpha   90.00
_cell.angle_beta   90.00
_cell.angle_gamma   90.00
#
_symmetry.space_group_name_H-M   'P 1'
#
loop_
_entity.id
_entity.type
_entity.pdbx_description
1 polymer ?
#
loop_
_entity_poly.entity_id
_entity_poly.type
_entity_poly.pdbx_seq_one_letter_code
_entity_poly.pdbx_strand_id
1 'polypeptide(L)'
;AVIGGNDAEVRGLSFEILGGAIGARGDLSFSKGFASRLEETVNGYFDKDTGLIARRSDALDTKIEEYKTKNEALDERFNKLELKYRLQFSMLQSIMSNAEATRSQLTAQFSNNNNN
;
A
#
# COMPACT_ATOMS: atom_id res chain seq x y z
N ALA A 1 21.08 53.13 3.14
CA ALA A 1 21.73 51.93 2.59
C ALA A 1 20.98 50.71 3.09
N VAL A 2 20.59 49.82 2.18
CA VAL A 2 19.87 48.57 2.45
C VAL A 2 20.77 47.66 3.29
N ILE A 3 20.30 47.21 4.45
CA ILE A 3 20.94 46.13 5.20
C ILE A 3 20.19 44.86 4.80
N GLY A 4 20.72 44.18 3.80
CA GLY A 4 20.30 42.85 3.41
C GLY A 4 20.97 41.82 4.30
N GLY A 5 20.16 40.97 4.91
CA GLY A 5 20.57 39.76 5.58
C GLY A 5 19.31 38.95 5.83
N ASN A 6 19.19 37.77 5.22
CA ASN A 6 18.04 36.91 5.38
C ASN A 6 17.74 36.69 6.87
N ASP A 7 16.47 36.83 7.26
CA ASP A 7 16.02 36.58 8.64
C ASP A 7 16.34 35.14 9.02
N ALA A 8 17.36 34.95 9.86
CA ALA A 8 17.54 33.69 10.56
C ALA A 8 16.44 33.62 11.64
N GLU A 9 15.60 32.59 11.62
CA GLU A 9 14.69 32.31 12.74
C GLU A 9 15.51 31.89 13.97
N VAL A 10 16.07 32.86 14.69
CA VAL A 10 16.70 32.62 15.99
C VAL A 10 15.64 32.85 17.06
N ARG A 11 14.95 31.77 17.45
CA ARG A 11 13.96 31.83 18.53
C ARG A 11 14.66 31.89 19.89
N GLY A 12 14.21 32.81 20.75
CA GLY A 12 14.62 32.86 22.17
C GLY A 12 15.77 33.81 22.52
N LEU A 13 16.26 34.63 21.59
CA LEU A 13 17.19 35.70 21.93
C LEU A 13 16.42 36.96 22.36
N SER A 14 16.65 37.41 23.60
CA SER A 14 16.15 38.69 24.11
C SER A 14 17.33 39.60 24.39
N PHE A 15 17.26 40.84 23.90
CA PHE A 15 18.29 41.84 24.11
C PHE A 15 17.64 43.13 24.62
N GLU A 16 18.19 43.69 25.68
CA GLU A 16 17.80 44.99 26.21
C GLU A 16 18.93 45.99 25.95
N ILE A 17 18.61 47.08 25.25
CA ILE A 17 19.57 48.16 25.00
C ILE A 17 19.26 49.31 25.96
N LEU A 18 19.98 49.35 27.07
CA LEU A 18 20.02 50.49 27.98
C LEU A 18 20.79 51.62 27.27
N GLY A 19 20.14 52.75 26.99
CA GLY A 19 20.56 53.77 26.02
C GLY A 19 22.03 54.27 26.09
N GLY A 20 22.51 54.82 24.96
CA GLY A 20 23.87 55.36 24.78
C GLY A 20 24.08 55.89 23.35
N ALA A 21 25.30 56.36 23.03
CA ALA A 21 25.63 57.04 21.77
C ALA A 21 25.11 56.31 20.50
N ILE A 22 24.64 57.11 19.54
CA ILE A 22 24.15 56.67 18.24
C ILE A 22 25.33 56.28 17.34
N GLY A 23 25.37 55.02 16.90
CA GLY A 23 26.45 54.46 16.09
C GLY A 23 26.28 52.94 15.85
N ALA A 24 27.16 52.34 15.05
CA ALA A 24 27.19 50.90 14.82
C ALA A 24 27.53 50.14 16.12
N ARG A 25 26.68 49.17 16.51
CA ARG A 25 26.79 48.45 17.80
C ARG A 25 27.54 47.11 17.69
N GLY A 26 28.33 46.94 16.64
CA GLY A 26 29.03 45.70 16.32
C GLY A 26 28.13 44.64 15.66
N ASP A 27 28.76 43.55 15.23
CA ASP A 27 28.10 42.41 14.59
C ASP A 27 27.89 41.27 15.59
N LEU A 28 26.71 40.65 15.55
CA LEU A 28 26.39 39.47 16.35
C LEU A 28 26.67 38.22 15.51
N SER A 29 27.56 37.35 16.01
CA SER A 29 27.80 36.02 15.43
C SER A 29 27.15 34.94 16.31
N PHE A 30 26.13 34.27 15.77
CA PHE A 30 25.45 33.16 16.41
C PHE A 30 25.91 31.83 15.78
N SER A 31 26.29 30.86 16.61
CA SER A 31 26.68 29.51 16.16
C SER A 31 25.83 28.45 16.86
N LYS A 32 25.09 27.67 16.06
CA LYS A 32 24.30 26.53 16.53
C LYS A 32 25.25 25.37 16.89
N GLY A 33 25.31 25.03 18.18
CA GLY A 33 26.15 23.96 18.71
C GLY A 33 25.74 22.56 18.22
N PHE A 34 26.65 21.59 18.37
CA PHE A 34 26.47 20.21 17.89
C PHE A 34 25.21 19.53 18.47
N ALA A 35 24.94 19.71 19.76
CA ALA A 35 23.75 19.12 20.41
C ALA A 35 22.44 19.57 19.76
N SER A 36 22.34 20.85 19.35
CA SER A 36 21.13 21.38 18.72
C SER A 36 20.94 20.85 17.28
N ARG A 37 22.04 20.51 16.58
CA ARG A 37 21.98 19.83 15.27
C ARG A 37 21.58 18.36 15.42
N LEU A 38 22.03 17.71 16.48
CA LEU A 38 21.63 16.34 16.80
C LEU A 38 20.13 16.28 17.13
N GLU A 39 19.64 17.22 17.94
CA GLU A 39 18.22 17.32 18.28
C GLU A 39 17.34 17.53 17.03
N GLU A 40 17.73 18.44 16.13
CA GLU A 40 17.02 18.66 14.86
C GLU A 40 17.01 17.41 13.97
N THR A 41 18.11 16.67 13.93
CA THR A 41 18.21 15.43 13.16
C THR A 41 17.31 14.33 13.74
N VAL A 42 17.33 14.17 15.07
CA VAL A 42 16.48 13.20 15.77
C VAL A 42 15.02 13.56 15.58
N ASN A 43 14.65 14.82 15.81
CA ASN A 43 13.28 15.30 15.60
C ASN A 43 12.83 15.12 14.15
N GLY A 44 13.71 15.36 13.18
CA GLY A 44 13.43 15.12 11.76
C GLY A 44 13.14 13.65 11.42
N TYR A 45 13.72 12.68 12.15
CA TYR A 45 13.38 11.27 11.95
C TYR A 45 12.04 10.87 12.56
N PHE A 46 11.66 11.49 13.68
CA PHE A 46 10.42 11.26 14.42
C PHE A 46 9.26 12.17 14.00
N ASP A 47 9.51 13.07 13.04
CA ASP A 47 8.47 13.91 12.48
C ASP A 47 7.32 13.06 11.94
N LYS A 48 6.09 13.45 12.26
CA LYS A 48 4.91 12.62 12.01
C LYS A 48 4.57 12.48 10.53
N ASP A 49 4.91 13.49 9.72
CA ASP A 49 4.48 13.56 8.32
C ASP A 49 5.67 13.36 7.36
N THR A 50 6.85 13.81 7.78
CA THR A 50 8.07 13.82 6.97
C THR A 50 9.16 12.92 7.52
N GLY A 51 8.96 12.36 8.71
CA GLY A 51 9.92 11.47 9.33
C GLY A 51 10.11 10.19 8.54
N LEU A 52 11.33 9.67 8.58
CA LEU A 52 11.67 8.42 7.89
C LEU A 52 10.81 7.26 8.41
N ILE A 53 10.53 7.24 9.71
CA ILE A 53 9.77 6.17 10.35
C ILE A 53 8.31 6.23 9.89
N ALA A 54 7.69 7.41 9.91
CA ALA A 54 6.32 7.62 9.45
C ALA A 54 6.15 7.17 7.99
N ARG A 55 6.99 7.67 7.08
CA ARG A 55 6.95 7.27 5.67
C ARG A 55 7.12 5.76 5.44
N ARG A 56 7.95 5.11 6.27
CA ARG A 56 8.13 3.66 6.18
C ARG A 56 6.89 2.92 6.68
N SER A 57 6.24 3.41 7.74
CA SER A 57 4.96 2.88 8.21
C SER A 57 3.88 3.00 7.13
N ASP A 58 3.68 4.21 6.58
CA ASP A 58 2.66 4.46 5.55
C ASP A 58 2.88 3.59 4.30
N ALA A 59 4.14 3.41 3.90
CA ALA A 59 4.48 2.53 2.77
C ALA A 59 4.20 1.06 3.07
N LEU A 60 4.34 0.61 4.32
CA LEU A 60 3.98 -0.74 4.73
C LEU A 60 2.46 -0.92 4.75
N ASP A 61 1.72 0.05 5.30
CA ASP A 61 0.25 0.01 5.33
C ASP A 61 -0.33 0.01 3.92
N THR A 62 0.22 0.83 3.02
CA THR A 62 -0.15 0.83 1.59
C THR A 62 0.09 -0.54 0.96
N LYS A 63 1.23 -1.18 1.24
CA LYS A 63 1.51 -2.54 0.73
C LYS A 63 0.54 -3.58 1.28
N ILE A 64 0.14 -3.47 2.55
CA ILE A 64 -0.83 -4.37 3.16
C ILE A 64 -2.18 -4.26 2.43
N GLU A 65 -2.65 -3.04 2.17
CA GLU A 65 -3.91 -2.82 1.43
C GLU A 65 -3.82 -3.29 -0.03
N GLU A 66 -2.68 -3.11 -0.70
CA GLU A 66 -2.45 -3.69 -2.03
C GLU A 66 -2.53 -5.22 -2.01
N TYR A 67 -1.93 -5.88 -1.00
CA TYR A 67 -2.00 -7.33 -0.87
C TYR A 67 -3.41 -7.81 -0.57
N LYS A 68 -4.16 -7.08 0.26
CA LYS A 68 -5.57 -7.39 0.54
C LYS A 68 -6.40 -7.35 -0.74
N THR A 69 -6.26 -6.29 -1.54
CA THR A 69 -6.94 -6.15 -2.84
C THR A 69 -6.58 -7.30 -3.80
N LYS A 70 -5.30 -7.71 -3.83
CA LYS A 70 -4.84 -8.84 -4.65
C LYS A 70 -5.45 -10.18 -4.19
N ASN A 71 -5.57 -10.40 -2.89
CA ASN A 71 -6.20 -11.59 -2.33
C ASN A 71 -7.70 -11.63 -2.67
N GLU A 72 -8.42 -10.52 -2.50
CA GLU A 72 -9.84 -10.44 -2.87
C GLU A 72 -10.08 -10.75 -4.36
N ALA A 73 -9.25 -10.20 -5.24
CA ALA A 73 -9.32 -10.49 -6.67
C ALA A 73 -8.96 -11.96 -7.00
N LEU A 74 -8.06 -12.57 -6.22
CA LEU A 74 -7.70 -13.98 -6.37
C LEU A 74 -8.84 -14.89 -5.91
N ASP A 75 -9.47 -14.59 -4.78
CA ASP A 75 -10.63 -15.32 -4.25
C ASP A 75 -11.80 -15.26 -5.25
N GLU A 76 -12.07 -14.10 -5.84
CA GLU A 76 -13.09 -13.97 -6.89
C GLU A 76 -12.78 -14.86 -8.11
N ARG A 77 -11.51 -14.94 -8.52
CA ARG A 77 -11.08 -15.83 -9.60
C ARG A 77 -11.26 -17.30 -9.24
N PHE A 78 -10.92 -17.70 -8.02
CA PHE A 78 -11.13 -19.06 -7.54
C PHE A 78 -12.62 -19.43 -7.53
N ASN A 79 -13.49 -18.54 -7.02
CA ASN A 79 -14.93 -18.76 -7.01
C ASN A 79 -15.50 -18.93 -8.43
N LYS A 80 -15.06 -18.08 -9.38
CA LYS A 80 -15.45 -18.21 -10.80
C LYS A 80 -14.98 -19.53 -11.40
N LEU A 81 -13.75 -19.94 -11.09
CA LEU A 81 -13.17 -21.18 -11.59
C LEU A 81 -13.88 -22.41 -11.01
N GLU A 82 -14.19 -22.39 -9.71
CA GLU A 82 -14.98 -23.44 -9.06
C GLU A 82 -16.34 -23.58 -9.72
N LEU A 83 -17.07 -22.47 -9.92
CA LEU A 83 -18.37 -22.49 -10.59
C LEU A 83 -18.28 -23.09 -12.00
N LYS A 84 -17.25 -22.68 -12.76
CA LYS A 84 -16.99 -23.23 -14.10
C LYS A 84 -16.76 -24.74 -14.04
N TYR A 85 -15.95 -25.24 -13.11
CA TYR A 85 -15.70 -26.67 -12.98
C TYR A 85 -16.93 -27.45 -12.51
N ARG A 86 -17.74 -26.90 -11.60
CA ARG A 86 -19.02 -27.51 -11.19
C ARG A 86 -19.97 -27.64 -12.37
N LEU A 87 -20.05 -26.61 -13.23
CA LEU A 87 -20.86 -26.66 -14.44
C LEU A 87 -20.34 -27.72 -15.43
N GLN A 88 -19.03 -27.73 -15.69
CA GLN A 88 -18.42 -28.72 -16.58
C GLN A 88 -18.64 -30.14 -16.07
N PHE A 89 -18.52 -30.37 -14.77
CA PHE A 89 -18.79 -31.68 -14.17
C PHE A 89 -20.25 -32.10 -14.34
N SER A 90 -21.21 -31.20 -14.13
CA SER A 90 -22.62 -31.47 -14.36
C SER A 90 -22.93 -31.80 -15.83
N MET A 91 -22.31 -31.08 -16.78
CA MET A 91 -22.41 -31.40 -18.21
C MET A 91 -21.84 -32.79 -18.52
N LEU A 92 -20.67 -33.13 -17.98
CA LEU A 92 -20.07 -34.46 -18.15
C LEU A 92 -20.96 -35.57 -17.60
N GLN A 93 -21.61 -35.36 -16.44
CA GLN A 93 -22.58 -36.31 -15.89
C GLN A 93 -23.78 -36.51 -16.82
N SER A 94 -24.31 -35.43 -17.41
CA SER A 94 -25.41 -35.52 -18.38
C SER A 94 -25.00 -36.28 -19.64
N ILE A 95 -23.81 -35.98 -20.19
CA ILE A 95 -23.26 -36.70 -21.34
C ILE A 95 -23.09 -38.18 -21.02
N MET A 96 -22.56 -38.52 -19.84
CA MET A 96 -22.40 -39.91 -19.41
C MET A 96 -23.75 -40.64 -19.33
N SER A 97 -24.74 -40.03 -18.69
CA SER A 97 -26.09 -40.60 -18.59
C SER A 97 -26.72 -40.83 -19.97
N ASN A 98 -26.57 -39.86 -20.88
CA ASN A 98 -27.05 -40.00 -22.26
C ASN A 98 -26.31 -41.11 -23.02
N ALA A 99 -25.00 -41.25 -22.82
CA ALA A 99 -24.21 -42.32 -23.43
C ALA A 99 -24.62 -43.71 -22.90
N GLU A 100 -24.91 -43.82 -21.60
CA GLU A 100 -25.43 -45.07 -21.00
C GLU A 100 -26.83 -45.43 -21.52
N ALA A 101 -27.73 -44.45 -21.62
CA ALA A 101 -29.05 -44.65 -22.21
C ALA A 101 -28.96 -45.09 -23.67
N THR A 102 -28.08 -44.46 -24.45
CA THR A 102 -27.80 -44.82 -25.85
C THR A 102 -27.25 -46.25 -25.93
N ARG A 103 -26.30 -46.63 -25.07
CA ARG A 103 -25.76 -47.99 -25.00
C ARG A 103 -26.87 -49.01 -24.73
N SER A 104 -27.75 -48.73 -23.77
CA SER A 104 -28.88 -49.61 -23.45
C SER A 104 -29.84 -49.79 -24.62
N GLN A 105 -30.17 -48.70 -25.33
CA GLN A 105 -31.00 -48.75 -26.53
C GLN A 105 -30.37 -49.57 -27.65
N LEU A 106 -29.07 -49.37 -27.92
CA LEU A 106 -28.33 -50.15 -28.91
C LEU A 106 -28.31 -51.64 -28.53
N THR A 107 -28.03 -51.99 -27.27
CA THR A 107 -28.07 -53.38 -26.79
C THR A 107 -29.46 -54.00 -26.99
N ALA A 108 -30.54 -53.28 -26.64
CA ALA A 108 -31.90 -53.77 -26.83
C ALA A 108 -32.24 -54.01 -28.31
N GLN A 109 -31.80 -53.13 -29.22
CA GLN A 109 -31.98 -53.32 -30.67
C GLN A 109 -31.22 -54.54 -31.19
N PHE A 110 -29.98 -54.77 -30.75
CA PHE A 110 -29.20 -55.94 -31.15
C PHE A 110 -29.77 -57.25 -30.57
N SER A 111 -30.20 -57.27 -29.31
CA SER A 111 -30.82 -58.44 -28.70
C SER A 111 -32.15 -58.82 -29.36
N ASN A 112 -32.97 -57.84 -29.75
CA ASN A 112 -34.23 -58.10 -30.46
C ASN A 112 -33.98 -58.62 -31.89
N ASN A 113 -32.98 -58.11 -32.60
CA ASN A 113 -32.62 -58.60 -33.94
C ASN A 113 -32.03 -60.02 -33.94
N ASN A 114 -31.44 -60.48 -32.83
CA ASN A 114 -30.86 -61.82 -32.74
C ASN A 114 -31.88 -62.91 -32.34
N ASN A 115 -33.10 -62.52 -31.95
CA ASN A 115 -34.17 -63.43 -31.52
C ASN A 115 -35.27 -63.61 -32.60
N ASN A 116 -35.01 -63.16 -33.83
CA ASN A 116 -35.86 -63.34 -35.02
C ASN A 116 -34.99 -63.83 -36.19
#